data_AF-A0A0G1DAV5-F1
#
_entry.id   AF-A0A0G1DAV5-F1
#
_cell.length_a   1.000
_cell.length_b   1.000
_cell.length_c   1.000
_cell.angle_alpha   90.00
_cell.angle_beta   90.00
_cell.angle_gamma   90.00
#
_symmetry.space_group_name_H-M   'P 1'
#
loop_
_entity.id
_entity.type
_entity.pdbx_description
1 polymer ?
#
loop_
_entity_poly.entity_id
_entity_poly.type
_entity_poly.pdbx_seq_one_letter_code
_entity_poly.pdbx_strand_id
1 'polypeptide(L)'
;MKRFTTLIVCGITILSVFYPQCIDCKGFLPYAINLQLPYTNANIPGYYKGFKLPLNEGRALLPECKSPLVFSLVITTKLSFSMRDRTVSSLIRNLNTPCAWYDITLVFKTENNDDGDEETHREYSWIIEKKSLDDVPKRLPIHAIVLLIDPQFIEDVVDKETTHTPDIINLPTIVFKELTTKQLVNDFENALVVAAMNGLDLDAIHSKERPACFANSSAITTIL
;
A
#
# COMPACT_ATOMS: atom_id res chain seq x y z
N MET A 1 58.80 0.72 -2.69
CA MET A 1 57.57 0.05 -2.20
C MET A 1 56.65 1.09 -1.58
N LYS A 2 55.58 1.52 -2.27
CA LYS A 2 54.54 2.38 -1.71
C LYS A 2 53.22 1.61 -1.84
N ARG A 3 52.61 1.29 -0.70
CA ARG A 3 51.32 0.57 -0.62
C ARG A 3 50.20 1.56 -0.94
N PHE A 4 49.41 1.28 -1.97
CA PHE A 4 48.14 1.94 -2.22
C PHE A 4 47.05 1.20 -1.43
N THR A 5 46.46 1.90 -0.46
CA THR A 5 45.28 1.44 0.25
C THR A 5 44.07 1.90 -0.55
N THR A 6 43.45 0.98 -1.30
CA THR A 6 42.20 1.26 -2.01
C THR A 6 41.05 1.19 -1.02
N LEU A 7 40.51 2.35 -0.65
CA LEU A 7 39.28 2.47 0.12
C LEU A 7 38.10 2.18 -0.83
N ILE A 8 37.44 1.04 -0.68
CA ILE A 8 36.20 0.73 -1.39
C ILE A 8 35.08 1.43 -0.63
N VAL A 9 34.68 2.60 -1.09
CA VAL A 9 33.45 3.26 -0.63
C VAL A 9 32.29 2.51 -1.27
N CYS A 10 31.64 1.65 -0.48
CA CYS A 10 30.39 1.01 -0.87
C CYS A 10 29.32 2.11 -0.94
N GLY A 11 29.07 2.62 -2.14
CA GLY A 11 27.99 3.57 -2.38
C GLY A 11 26.66 2.89 -2.09
N ILE A 12 26.03 3.25 -0.97
CA ILE A 12 24.63 2.96 -0.73
C ILE A 12 23.85 3.84 -1.69
N THR A 13 23.47 3.29 -2.83
CA THR A 13 22.53 3.94 -3.75
C THR A 13 21.16 3.91 -3.07
N ILE A 14 20.83 4.97 -2.33
CA ILE A 14 19.47 5.22 -1.89
C ILE A 14 18.67 5.49 -3.18
N LEU A 15 18.05 4.45 -3.72
CA LEU A 15 17.01 4.54 -4.73
C LEU A 15 15.80 5.21 -4.07
N SER A 16 15.92 6.52 -3.93
CA SER A 16 14.79 7.39 -3.68
C SER A 16 13.93 7.29 -4.94
N VAL A 17 12.86 6.49 -4.85
CA VAL A 17 11.75 6.56 -5.79
C VAL A 17 11.10 7.92 -5.55
N PHE A 18 11.69 8.95 -6.14
CA PHE A 18 11.13 10.29 -6.18
C PHE A 18 9.86 10.19 -7.01
N TYR A 19 8.74 10.04 -6.33
CA TYR A 19 7.48 10.47 -6.92
C TYR A 19 7.61 11.98 -7.14
N PRO A 20 7.37 12.47 -8.37
CA PRO A 20 7.24 13.90 -8.56
C PRO A 20 6.12 14.38 -7.63
N GLN A 21 6.47 15.15 -6.61
CA GLN A 21 5.48 15.84 -5.78
C GLN A 21 4.57 16.58 -6.75
N CYS A 22 3.29 16.23 -6.73
CA CYS A 22 2.32 16.88 -7.59
C CYS A 22 2.35 18.37 -7.26
N ILE A 23 2.65 19.22 -8.24
CA ILE A 23 2.80 20.67 -8.07
C ILE A 23 1.50 21.28 -7.49
N ASP A 24 0.36 20.62 -7.72
CA ASP A 24 -0.97 20.99 -7.20
C ASP A 24 -1.29 20.46 -5.80
N CYS A 25 -0.44 19.62 -5.20
CA CYS A 25 -0.69 18.98 -3.89
C CYS A 25 0.23 19.56 -2.79
N LYS A 26 0.55 20.86 -2.90
CA LYS A 26 1.32 21.59 -1.89
C LYS A 26 0.60 21.58 -0.54
N GLY A 27 1.30 21.16 0.51
CA GLY A 27 0.80 21.15 1.90
C GLY A 27 0.10 19.87 2.33
N PHE A 28 0.04 18.83 1.49
CA PHE A 28 -0.50 17.52 1.88
C PHE A 28 0.62 16.52 2.13
N LEU A 29 0.54 15.82 3.27
CA LEU A 29 1.42 14.70 3.56
C LEU A 29 0.96 13.45 2.79
N PRO A 30 1.81 12.83 1.96
CA PRO A 30 1.49 11.56 1.32
C PRO A 30 1.29 10.44 2.33
N TYR A 31 0.45 9.47 1.97
CA TYR A 31 0.28 8.22 2.71
C TYR A 31 1.17 7.12 2.14
N ALA A 32 1.76 6.30 3.01
CA ALA A 32 2.48 5.09 2.62
C ALA A 32 1.78 3.84 3.17
N ILE A 33 1.54 2.86 2.32
CA ILE A 33 1.16 1.51 2.74
C ILE A 33 2.43 0.68 2.97
N ASN A 34 2.43 -0.12 4.03
CA ASN A 34 3.54 -0.99 4.42
C ASN A 34 3.05 -2.44 4.58
N LEU A 35 3.73 -3.37 3.92
CA LEU A 35 3.51 -4.81 3.99
C LEU A 35 4.75 -5.45 4.60
N GLN A 36 4.58 -6.16 5.71
CA GLN A 36 5.60 -7.05 6.21
C GLN A 36 5.43 -8.40 5.50
N LEU A 37 6.10 -8.53 4.36
CA LEU A 37 6.05 -9.71 3.51
C LEU A 37 6.76 -10.90 4.15
N PRO A 38 6.36 -12.15 3.83
CA PRO A 38 7.01 -13.34 4.37
C PRO A 38 8.43 -13.55 3.79
N TYR A 39 8.75 -12.92 2.66
CA TYR A 39 10.09 -12.87 2.06
C TYR A 39 10.19 -11.67 1.08
N THR A 40 11.42 -11.20 0.85
CA THR A 40 11.73 -9.91 0.18
C THR A 40 11.18 -9.77 -1.24
N ASN A 41 11.03 -10.87 -1.98
CA ASN A 41 10.67 -10.84 -3.41
C ASN A 41 9.18 -11.12 -3.69
N ALA A 42 8.33 -11.21 -2.67
CA ALA A 42 6.90 -11.42 -2.88
C ALA A 42 6.24 -10.19 -3.52
N ASN A 43 5.62 -10.36 -4.69
CA ASN A 43 4.94 -9.28 -5.41
C ASN A 43 3.42 -9.42 -5.27
N ILE A 44 2.86 -8.74 -4.29
CA ILE A 44 1.41 -8.72 -4.04
C ILE A 44 0.78 -7.64 -4.94
N PRO A 45 -0.16 -7.96 -5.84
CA PRO A 45 -0.87 -6.95 -6.61
C PRO A 45 -1.73 -6.07 -5.69
N GLY A 46 -1.41 -4.79 -5.62
CA GLY A 46 -2.16 -3.80 -4.84
C GLY A 46 -2.81 -2.74 -5.72
N TYR A 47 -3.94 -2.19 -5.28
CA TYR A 47 -4.68 -1.15 -6.00
C TYR A 47 -5.21 -0.07 -5.06
N TYR A 48 -5.20 1.18 -5.51
CA TYR A 48 -5.84 2.31 -4.83
C TYR A 48 -6.39 3.28 -5.86
N LYS A 49 -7.64 3.71 -5.70
CA LYS A 49 -8.35 4.57 -6.68
C LYS A 49 -8.22 4.09 -8.14
N GLY A 50 -8.24 2.77 -8.33
CA GLY A 50 -8.16 2.16 -9.65
C GLY A 50 -6.78 2.21 -10.32
N PHE A 51 -5.73 2.63 -9.60
CA PHE A 51 -4.34 2.53 -10.03
C PHE A 51 -3.67 1.34 -9.36
N LYS A 52 -2.80 0.65 -10.09
CA LYS A 52 -1.91 -0.36 -9.51
C LYS A 52 -0.87 0.33 -8.63
N LEU A 53 -0.71 -0.16 -7.41
CA LEU A 53 0.31 0.30 -6.48
C LEU A 53 1.63 -0.43 -6.78
N PRO A 54 2.75 0.29 -6.95
CA PRO A 54 4.07 -0.31 -7.08
C PRO A 54 4.61 -0.62 -5.68
N LEU A 55 4.20 -1.78 -5.15
CA LEU A 55 4.63 -2.30 -3.85
C LEU A 55 6.07 -2.84 -3.94
N ASN A 56 7.03 -1.93 -3.97
CA ASN A 56 8.45 -2.26 -3.99
C ASN A 56 8.86 -2.72 -2.59
N GLU A 57 9.30 -3.98 -2.47
CA GLU A 57 9.69 -4.58 -1.18
C GLU A 57 8.60 -4.44 -0.09
N GLY A 58 7.33 -4.48 -0.51
CA GLY A 58 6.19 -4.35 0.40
C GLY A 58 5.80 -2.92 0.76
N ARG A 59 6.40 -1.88 0.18
CA ARG A 59 6.03 -0.48 0.45
C ARG A 59 5.57 0.24 -0.81
N ALA A 60 4.53 1.06 -0.69
CA ALA A 60 4.11 1.97 -1.76
C ALA A 60 3.55 3.27 -1.21
N LEU A 61 3.73 4.38 -1.96
CA LEU A 61 3.01 5.63 -1.70
C LEU A 61 1.64 5.57 -2.37
N LEU A 62 0.63 6.10 -1.69
CA LEU A 62 -0.70 6.23 -2.26
C LEU A 62 -0.78 7.50 -3.13
N PRO A 63 -1.36 7.42 -4.34
CA PRO A 63 -1.61 8.57 -5.21
C PRO A 63 -2.76 9.43 -4.64
N GLU A 64 -2.47 10.19 -3.58
CA GLU A 64 -3.45 10.99 -2.85
C GLU A 64 -3.06 12.47 -2.83
N CYS A 65 -4.05 13.33 -3.04
CA CYS A 65 -3.90 14.77 -3.03
C CYS A 65 -4.88 15.47 -2.08
N LYS A 66 -5.73 14.71 -1.40
CA LYS A 66 -6.60 15.17 -0.32
C LYS A 66 -6.28 14.33 0.90
N SER A 67 -5.99 14.88 2.06
CA SER A 67 -5.70 14.08 3.27
C SER A 67 -6.95 13.36 3.79
N PRO A 68 -7.21 12.08 3.44
CA PRO A 68 -8.38 11.37 3.93
C PRO A 68 -8.06 10.89 5.34
N LEU A 69 -9.03 10.95 6.24
CA LEU A 69 -8.85 10.40 7.59
C LEU A 69 -9.33 8.96 7.70
N VAL A 70 -10.02 8.44 6.67
CA VAL A 70 -10.63 7.10 6.70
C VAL A 70 -10.28 6.36 5.41
N PHE A 71 -9.84 5.12 5.58
CA PHE A 71 -9.53 4.18 4.51
C PHE A 71 -10.26 2.86 4.77
N SER A 72 -10.56 2.13 3.71
CA SER A 72 -10.97 0.72 3.82
C SER A 72 -9.90 -0.15 3.20
N LEU A 73 -9.29 -1.05 3.98
CA LEU A 73 -8.39 -2.06 3.47
C LEU A 73 -9.18 -3.33 3.14
N VAL A 74 -9.09 -3.75 1.89
CA VAL A 74 -9.81 -4.89 1.33
C VAL A 74 -8.79 -5.91 0.85
N ILE A 75 -8.82 -7.11 1.39
CA ILE A 75 -7.92 -8.20 1.01
C ILE A 75 -8.77 -9.32 0.43
N THR A 76 -8.56 -9.67 -0.83
CA THR A 76 -9.38 -10.67 -1.53
C THR A 76 -8.62 -11.31 -2.68
N THR A 77 -9.02 -12.51 -3.11
CA THR A 77 -8.36 -13.19 -4.23
C THR A 77 -8.76 -12.64 -5.60
N LYS A 78 -9.91 -11.95 -5.69
CA LYS A 78 -10.47 -11.48 -6.96
C LYS A 78 -11.34 -10.25 -6.80
N LEU A 79 -11.20 -9.32 -7.73
CA LEU A 79 -12.09 -8.19 -7.92
C LEU A 79 -12.94 -8.34 -9.18
N SER A 80 -14.06 -7.64 -9.18
CA SER A 80 -14.87 -7.39 -10.36
C SER A 80 -14.99 -5.88 -10.55
N PHE A 81 -15.44 -5.46 -11.73
CA PHE A 81 -15.69 -4.05 -12.02
C PHE A 81 -17.02 -3.87 -12.72
N SER A 82 -17.61 -2.69 -12.55
CA SER A 82 -18.77 -2.26 -13.33
C SER A 82 -18.34 -1.23 -14.36
N MET A 83 -18.85 -1.38 -15.58
CA MET A 83 -18.59 -0.43 -16.68
C MET A 83 -19.77 0.54 -16.84
N ARG A 84 -19.46 1.80 -17.18
CA ARG A 84 -20.41 2.80 -17.66
C ARG A 84 -19.77 3.57 -18.81
N ASP A 85 -20.45 3.63 -19.96
CA ASP A 85 -20.01 4.40 -21.14
C ASP A 85 -18.54 4.12 -21.54
N ARG A 86 -18.13 2.84 -21.50
CA ARG A 86 -16.76 2.34 -21.78
C ARG A 86 -15.68 2.68 -20.73
N THR A 87 -16.08 3.27 -19.60
CA THR A 87 -15.19 3.51 -18.46
C THR A 87 -15.55 2.60 -17.30
N VAL A 88 -14.57 2.20 -16.50
CA VAL A 88 -14.91 1.54 -15.24
C VAL A 88 -15.48 2.57 -14.29
N SER A 89 -16.65 2.27 -13.75
CA SER A 89 -17.40 3.16 -12.85
C SER A 89 -17.31 2.74 -11.39
N SER A 90 -17.02 1.45 -11.12
CA SER A 90 -16.76 0.97 -9.77
C SER A 90 -15.96 -0.32 -9.72
N LEU A 91 -15.18 -0.47 -8.65
CA LEU A 91 -14.66 -1.76 -8.20
C LEU A 91 -15.70 -2.42 -7.30
N ILE A 92 -15.81 -3.74 -7.46
CA ILE A 92 -16.81 -4.57 -6.82
C ILE A 92 -16.10 -5.78 -6.23
N ARG A 93 -16.31 -6.06 -4.94
CA ARG A 93 -15.84 -7.31 -4.34
C ARG A 93 -16.65 -8.48 -4.90
N ASN A 94 -15.97 -9.59 -5.15
CA ASN A 94 -16.66 -10.83 -5.47
C ASN A 94 -17.18 -11.47 -4.17
N LEU A 95 -18.48 -11.76 -4.12
CA LEU A 95 -19.13 -12.30 -2.91
C LEU A 95 -18.82 -13.78 -2.69
N ASN A 96 -18.35 -14.48 -3.72
CA ASN A 96 -18.10 -15.93 -3.69
C ASN A 96 -16.62 -16.28 -3.46
N THR A 97 -15.79 -15.30 -3.09
CA THR A 97 -14.36 -15.48 -2.85
C THR A 97 -13.99 -15.03 -1.45
N PRO A 98 -12.97 -15.63 -0.82
CA PRO A 98 -12.44 -15.18 0.46
C PRO A 98 -12.15 -13.67 0.44
N CYS A 99 -12.56 -12.98 1.50
CA CYS A 99 -12.36 -11.56 1.68
C CYS A 99 -12.15 -11.24 3.16
N ALA A 100 -11.20 -10.34 3.45
CA ALA A 100 -11.08 -9.67 4.73
C ALA A 100 -11.21 -8.16 4.52
N TRP A 101 -11.89 -7.49 5.45
CA TRP A 101 -12.16 -6.07 5.40
C TRP A 101 -11.76 -5.40 6.72
N TYR A 102 -11.04 -4.30 6.61
CA TYR A 102 -10.66 -3.46 7.74
C TYR A 102 -10.98 -2.02 7.44
N ASP A 103 -11.69 -1.35 8.35
CA ASP A 103 -11.79 0.10 8.31
C ASP A 103 -10.65 0.69 9.15
N ILE A 104 -9.96 1.67 8.58
CA ILE A 104 -8.75 2.27 9.14
C ILE A 104 -8.98 3.77 9.25
N THR A 105 -9.01 4.29 10.48
CA THR A 105 -9.31 5.69 10.78
C THR A 105 -8.15 6.37 11.48
N LEU A 106 -7.68 7.49 10.93
CA LEU A 106 -6.63 8.33 11.49
C LEU A 106 -7.20 9.18 12.62
N VAL A 107 -6.53 9.16 13.76
CA VAL A 107 -6.83 10.02 14.90
C VAL A 107 -5.57 10.80 15.27
N PHE A 108 -5.65 12.13 15.28
CA PHE A 108 -4.57 12.97 15.78
C PHE A 108 -4.57 12.99 17.30
N LYS A 109 -3.41 12.76 17.91
CA LYS A 109 -3.25 12.89 19.36
C LYS A 109 -3.24 14.37 19.70
N THR A 110 -4.11 14.78 20.61
CA THR A 110 -4.06 16.14 21.15
C THR A 110 -2.96 16.15 22.20
N GLU A 111 -1.93 16.98 22.02
CA GLU A 111 -0.89 17.21 23.03
C GLU A 111 -1.56 17.71 24.31
N ASN A 112 -1.62 16.86 25.34
CA ASN A 112 -1.68 17.38 26.69
C ASN A 112 -0.24 17.74 27.05
N ASN A 113 0.07 19.03 27.02
CA ASN A 113 1.31 19.59 27.55
C ASN A 113 1.49 19.18 29.01
N ASP A 114 2.25 18.11 29.24
CA ASP A 114 3.05 17.94 30.45
C ASP A 114 4.13 16.89 30.16
N ASP A 115 5.36 17.23 30.55
CA ASP A 115 6.56 16.39 30.57
C ASP A 115 7.33 16.16 29.25
N GLY A 116 8.02 17.21 28.81
CA GLY A 116 9.48 17.31 29.04
C GLY A 116 10.47 16.29 28.45
N ASP A 117 10.06 15.25 27.73
CA ASP A 117 10.99 14.28 27.14
C ASP A 117 10.97 14.30 25.61
N GLU A 118 12.14 14.57 25.01
CA GLU A 118 12.40 14.58 23.56
C GLU A 118 12.38 13.16 22.95
N GLU A 119 11.33 12.39 23.16
CA GLU A 119 11.05 11.21 22.35
C GLU A 119 10.20 11.62 21.15
N THR A 120 10.56 11.16 19.96
CA THR A 120 9.85 11.41 18.69
C THR A 120 8.42 10.88 18.74
N HIS A 121 7.53 11.61 19.40
CA HIS A 121 6.15 11.19 19.59
C HIS A 121 5.37 11.29 18.28
N ARG A 122 4.72 10.18 17.91
CA ARG A 122 3.72 10.17 16.84
C ARG A 122 2.56 11.09 17.21
N GLU A 123 2.38 12.17 16.45
CA GLU A 123 1.23 13.09 16.54
C GLU A 123 -0.11 12.44 16.14
N TYR A 124 -0.11 11.16 15.74
CA TYR A 124 -1.31 10.43 15.35
C TYR A 124 -1.25 8.96 15.74
N SER A 125 -2.42 8.31 15.72
CA SER A 125 -2.58 6.86 15.83
C SER A 125 -3.69 6.39 14.89
N TRP A 126 -3.71 5.10 14.59
CA TRP A 126 -4.76 4.49 13.78
C TRP A 126 -5.74 3.67 14.62
N ILE A 127 -7.03 3.88 14.38
CA ILE A 127 -8.09 2.95 14.80
C ILE A 127 -8.27 1.94 13.67
N ILE A 128 -8.15 0.65 13.97
CA ILE A 128 -8.23 -0.45 13.01
C ILE A 128 -9.37 -1.37 13.42
N GLU A 129 -10.40 -1.47 12.59
CA GLU A 129 -11.58 -2.28 12.87
C GLU A 129 -11.79 -3.33 11.79
N LYS A 130 -11.62 -4.61 12.15
CA LYS A 130 -12.00 -5.71 11.26
C LYS A 130 -13.53 -5.82 11.20
N LYS A 131 -14.08 -5.77 9.99
CA LYS A 131 -15.54 -5.80 9.78
C LYS A 131 -16.03 -7.21 9.39
N SER A 132 -17.27 -7.52 9.76
CA SER A 132 -17.97 -8.68 9.21
C SER A 132 -18.28 -8.44 7.73
N LEU A 133 -18.23 -9.50 6.91
CA LEU A 133 -18.54 -9.39 5.48
C LEU A 133 -20.02 -9.09 5.19
N ASP A 134 -20.89 -9.33 6.17
CA ASP A 134 -22.32 -9.02 6.09
C ASP A 134 -22.59 -7.51 6.25
N ASP A 135 -21.70 -6.79 6.94
CA ASP A 135 -21.85 -5.37 7.25
C ASP A 135 -21.19 -4.45 6.20
N VAL A 136 -20.45 -5.02 5.24
CA VAL A 136 -19.65 -4.23 4.28
C VAL A 136 -20.27 -4.22 2.88
N PRO A 137 -20.22 -3.09 2.17
CA PRO A 137 -20.85 -2.95 0.87
C PRO A 137 -20.20 -3.85 -0.18
N LYS A 138 -20.98 -4.21 -1.19
CA LYS A 138 -20.46 -4.92 -2.38
C LYS A 138 -19.57 -4.01 -3.24
N ARG A 139 -19.97 -2.75 -3.39
CA ARG A 139 -19.20 -1.73 -4.10
C ARG A 139 -18.13 -1.18 -3.17
N LEU A 140 -16.89 -1.12 -3.65
CA LEU A 140 -15.80 -0.59 -2.85
C LEU A 140 -15.89 0.94 -2.71
N PRO A 141 -15.64 1.51 -1.51
CA PRO A 141 -15.47 2.95 -1.30
C PRO A 141 -14.34 3.55 -2.14
N ILE A 142 -14.34 4.88 -2.27
CA ILE A 142 -13.33 5.60 -3.06
C ILE A 142 -11.91 5.49 -2.46
N HIS A 143 -11.80 5.52 -1.12
CA HIS A 143 -10.55 5.38 -0.38
C HIS A 143 -10.27 3.91 0.00
N ALA A 144 -10.78 2.97 -0.81
CA ALA A 144 -10.47 1.56 -0.64
C ALA A 144 -9.07 1.25 -1.18
N ILE A 145 -8.24 0.68 -0.32
CA ILE A 145 -6.96 0.06 -0.65
C ILE A 145 -7.23 -1.42 -0.83
N VAL A 146 -6.88 -1.98 -1.98
CA VAL A 146 -7.13 -3.40 -2.27
C VAL A 146 -5.84 -4.15 -2.45
N LEU A 147 -5.69 -5.29 -1.76
CA LEU A 147 -4.63 -6.26 -2.02
C LEU A 147 -5.25 -7.52 -2.60
N LEU A 148 -4.71 -7.97 -3.74
CA LEU A 148 -5.08 -9.24 -4.34
C LEU A 148 -4.21 -10.35 -3.75
N ILE A 149 -4.72 -11.04 -2.75
CA ILE A 149 -4.14 -12.24 -2.16
C ILE A 149 -5.21 -12.93 -1.32
N ASP A 150 -5.05 -14.22 -1.06
CA ASP A 150 -5.95 -14.92 -0.13
C ASP A 150 -5.78 -14.34 1.29
N PRO A 151 -6.86 -13.85 1.93
CA PRO A 151 -6.80 -13.29 3.28
C PRO A 151 -6.29 -14.29 4.33
N GLN A 152 -6.27 -15.59 4.05
CA GLN A 152 -5.73 -16.59 4.99
C GLN A 152 -4.24 -16.39 5.30
N PHE A 153 -3.50 -15.72 4.42
CA PHE A 153 -2.06 -15.45 4.61
C PHE A 153 -1.77 -14.19 5.43
N ILE A 154 -2.81 -13.43 5.78
CA ILE A 154 -2.69 -12.26 6.64
C ILE A 154 -2.74 -12.71 8.09
N GLU A 155 -1.73 -12.32 8.86
CA GLU A 155 -1.66 -12.54 10.29
C GLU A 155 -2.41 -11.44 11.02
N ASP A 156 -2.06 -10.17 10.74
CA ASP A 156 -2.65 -9.02 11.41
C ASP A 156 -2.50 -7.71 10.61
N VAL A 157 -3.22 -6.68 11.04
CA VAL A 157 -3.07 -5.29 10.57
C VAL A 157 -2.83 -4.42 11.79
N VAL A 158 -1.61 -3.90 11.93
CA VAL A 158 -1.14 -3.29 13.18
C VAL A 158 -0.53 -1.93 12.95
N ASP A 159 -0.79 -1.01 13.88
CA ASP A 159 -0.10 0.27 13.95
C ASP A 159 1.31 0.07 14.51
N LYS A 160 2.25 -0.33 13.64
CA LYS A 160 3.67 -0.48 14.00
C LYS A 160 4.40 0.84 13.93
N GLU A 161 5.38 1.01 14.81
CA GLU A 161 6.40 2.05 14.73
C GLU A 161 7.33 1.85 13.52
N THR A 162 6.84 2.10 12.31
CA THR A 162 7.67 2.25 11.12
C THR A 162 8.43 3.57 11.19
N THR A 163 9.69 3.55 10.75
CA THR A 163 10.62 4.68 10.69
C THR A 163 9.91 5.95 10.25
N HIS A 164 9.85 6.92 11.17
CA HIS A 164 9.21 8.20 10.91
C HIS A 164 9.97 8.94 9.84
N THR A 165 9.31 9.16 8.71
CA THR A 165 9.71 10.21 7.78
C THR A 165 8.77 11.37 8.07
N PRO A 166 9.27 12.55 8.49
CA PRO A 166 8.41 13.66 8.92
C PRO A 166 7.40 14.09 7.85
N ASP A 167 7.71 13.81 6.58
CA ASP A 167 6.87 14.19 5.44
C ASP A 167 5.91 13.09 4.97
N ILE A 168 5.73 11.97 5.69
CA ILE A 168 4.91 10.83 5.25
C ILE A 168 4.06 10.27 6.40
N ILE A 169 2.75 10.13 6.17
CA ILE A 169 1.87 9.41 7.09
C ILE A 169 1.90 7.92 6.72
N ASN A 170 2.45 7.09 7.60
CA ASN A 170 2.45 5.64 7.39
C ASN A 170 1.09 5.09 7.81
N LEU A 171 0.43 4.38 6.90
CA LEU A 171 -0.73 3.55 7.21
C LEU A 171 -0.30 2.36 8.08
N PRO A 172 -1.26 1.72 8.79
CA PRO A 172 -0.98 0.48 9.51
C PRO A 172 -0.28 -0.56 8.64
N THR A 173 0.63 -1.29 9.25
CA THR A 173 1.40 -2.34 8.60
C THR A 173 0.57 -3.61 8.51
N ILE A 174 0.51 -4.17 7.30
CA ILE A 174 -0.17 -5.44 7.03
C ILE A 174 0.86 -6.54 7.19
N VAL A 175 0.66 -7.42 8.17
CA VAL A 175 1.61 -8.46 8.54
C VAL A 175 1.16 -9.78 7.92
N PHE A 176 2.04 -10.36 7.10
CA PHE A 176 1.83 -11.69 6.54
C PHE A 176 2.36 -12.76 7.50
N LYS A 177 1.67 -13.90 7.53
CA LYS A 177 2.08 -15.06 8.32
C LYS A 177 3.47 -15.56 7.89
N GLU A 178 4.25 -16.00 8.86
CA GLU A 178 5.48 -16.72 8.58
C GLU A 178 5.19 -18.06 7.86
N LEU A 179 5.94 -18.31 6.79
CA LEU A 179 5.81 -19.52 5.97
C LEU A 179 6.77 -20.60 6.47
N THR A 180 6.37 -21.29 7.55
CA THR A 180 7.24 -22.23 8.28
C THR A 180 7.46 -23.56 7.57
N THR A 181 6.61 -23.92 6.59
CA THR A 181 6.69 -25.20 5.87
C THR A 181 6.73 -24.99 4.36
N LYS A 182 7.36 -25.94 3.64
CA LYS A 182 7.39 -25.92 2.16
C LYS A 182 6.00 -25.91 1.54
N GLN A 183 5.03 -26.59 2.17
CA GLN A 183 3.65 -26.61 1.68
C GLN A 183 3.04 -25.21 1.72
N LEU A 184 3.19 -24.50 2.85
CA LEU A 184 2.70 -23.12 2.98
C LEU A 184 3.38 -22.15 2.01
N VAL A 185 4.67 -22.34 1.73
CA VAL A 185 5.38 -21.57 0.70
C VAL A 185 4.76 -21.80 -0.67
N ASN A 186 4.57 -23.06 -1.06
CA ASN A 186 3.95 -23.39 -2.35
C ASN A 186 2.50 -22.86 -2.45
N ASP A 187 1.72 -22.97 -1.38
CA ASP A 187 0.34 -22.45 -1.33
C ASP A 187 0.32 -20.93 -1.48
N PHE A 188 1.25 -20.23 -0.83
CA PHE A 188 1.42 -18.79 -0.96
C PHE A 188 1.85 -18.37 -2.37
N GLU A 189 2.84 -19.04 -2.96
CA GLU A 189 3.28 -18.79 -4.34
C GLU A 189 2.16 -19.03 -5.35
N ASN A 190 1.40 -20.11 -5.19
CA ASN A 190 0.22 -20.37 -6.01
C ASN A 190 -0.82 -19.25 -5.86
N ALA A 191 -1.04 -18.76 -4.64
CA ALA A 191 -1.94 -17.64 -4.39
C ALA A 191 -1.45 -16.34 -5.04
N LEU A 192 -0.14 -16.08 -5.08
CA LEU A 192 0.45 -14.96 -5.83
C LEU A 192 0.19 -15.07 -7.33
N VAL A 193 0.36 -16.26 -7.92
CA VAL A 193 0.07 -16.51 -9.34
C VAL A 193 -1.41 -16.27 -9.63
N VAL A 194 -2.31 -16.82 -8.81
CA VAL A 194 -3.76 -16.60 -8.94
C VAL A 194 -4.12 -15.13 -8.80
N ALA A 195 -3.50 -14.42 -7.85
CA ALA A 195 -3.68 -12.98 -7.68
C ALA A 195 -3.20 -12.18 -8.90
N ALA A 196 -2.07 -12.54 -9.49
CA ALA A 196 -1.56 -11.90 -10.70
C ALA A 196 -2.48 -12.15 -11.90
N MET A 197 -3.04 -13.36 -12.05
CA MET A 197 -4.01 -13.70 -13.10
C MET A 197 -5.36 -13.00 -12.93
N ASN A 198 -5.80 -12.80 -11.70
CA ASN A 198 -6.97 -11.98 -11.38
C ASN A 198 -6.65 -10.48 -11.30
N GLY A 199 -5.38 -10.14 -11.46
CA GLY A 199 -4.88 -8.79 -11.57
C GLY A 199 -5.62 -8.09 -12.69
N LEU A 200 -6.13 -6.91 -12.37
CA LEU A 200 -6.78 -6.08 -13.34
C LEU A 200 -5.71 -5.27 -14.07
N ASP A 201 -5.72 -5.32 -15.40
CA ASP A 201 -4.92 -4.45 -16.27
C ASP A 201 -5.69 -3.14 -16.48
N LEU A 202 -5.39 -2.15 -15.63
CA LEU A 202 -6.22 -0.96 -15.46
C LEU A 202 -5.39 0.28 -15.71
N ASP A 203 -5.53 0.86 -16.90
CA ASP A 203 -4.90 2.15 -17.18
C ASP A 203 -5.56 3.33 -16.44
N ALA A 204 -6.77 3.17 -15.89
CA ALA A 204 -7.34 3.96 -14.78
C ALA A 204 -8.78 3.51 -14.51
N ILE A 205 -9.04 2.91 -13.33
CA ILE A 205 -10.38 2.43 -12.99
C ILE A 205 -11.27 3.46 -12.27
N HIS A 206 -10.72 4.60 -11.83
CA HIS A 206 -11.48 5.52 -10.97
C HIS A 206 -11.10 7.00 -11.08
N SER A 207 -10.43 7.41 -12.15
CA SER A 207 -10.20 8.83 -12.35
C SER A 207 -10.39 9.22 -13.81
N LYS A 208 -11.32 10.15 -14.05
CA LYS A 208 -11.36 10.89 -15.32
C LYS A 208 -10.11 11.77 -15.50
N GLU A 209 -9.36 11.97 -14.42
CA GLU A 209 -8.19 12.81 -14.33
C GLU A 209 -7.11 12.01 -13.61
N ARG A 210 -6.20 11.38 -14.37
CA ARG A 210 -4.94 10.93 -13.78
C ARG A 210 -4.24 12.21 -13.32
N PRO A 211 -3.93 12.39 -12.02
CA PRO A 211 -3.22 13.59 -11.60
C PRO A 211 -1.97 13.72 -12.45
N ALA A 212 -1.68 14.92 -12.97
CA ALA A 212 -0.64 15.12 -13.99
C ALA A 212 0.74 14.57 -13.57
N CYS A 213 1.00 14.47 -12.27
CA CYS A 213 2.20 13.86 -11.69
C CYS A 213 2.37 12.35 -11.99
N PHE A 214 1.32 11.61 -12.33
CA PHE A 214 1.38 10.18 -12.67
C PHE A 214 1.46 9.91 -14.18
N ALA A 215 1.38 10.93 -15.03
CA ALA A 215 1.47 10.76 -16.48
C ALA A 215 2.89 10.45 -16.96
N ASN A 216 3.92 10.72 -16.14
CA ASN A 216 5.33 10.62 -16.53
C ASN A 216 6.08 9.40 -15.96
N SER A 217 5.44 8.52 -15.19
CA SER A 217 6.14 7.36 -14.59
C SER A 217 6.40 6.20 -15.56
N SER A 218 5.95 6.30 -16.82
CA SER A 218 6.23 5.35 -17.89
C SER A 218 7.55 5.60 -18.62
N ALA A 219 8.36 6.57 -18.17
CA ALA A 219 9.66 6.89 -18.76
C ALA A 219 10.79 6.83 -17.73
N ILE A 220 10.99 5.69 -17.08
CA ILE A 220 12.32 5.28 -16.62
C ILE A 220 12.63 3.96 -17.30
N THR A 221 12.84 4.06 -18.61
CA THR A 221 13.58 3.05 -19.37
C THR A 221 15.00 3.06 -18.82
N THR A 222 15.44 1.89 -18.36
CA THR A 222 16.82 1.51 -18.10
C THR A 222 17.80 2.31 -18.96
N ILE A 223 18.60 3.18 -18.34
CA ILE A 223 19.86 3.63 -18.91
C ILE A 223 20.93 2.87 -18.14
N LEU A 224 21.44 1.84 -18.83
CA LEU A 224 22.66 1.05 -18.68
C LEU A 224 23.43 1.12 -17.35
#